data_AF-A0A5R9BRQ1-F1
#
_entry.id   AF-A0A5R9BRQ1-F1
#
_cell.length_a   1.000
_cell.length_b   1.000
_cell.length_c   1.000
_cell.angle_alpha   90.00
_cell.angle_beta   90.00
_cell.angle_gamma   90.00
#
_symmetry.space_group_name_H-M   'P 1'
#
loop_
_entity.id
_entity.type
_entity.pdbx_description
1 polymer ?
#
loop_
_entity_poly.entity_id
_entity_poly.type
_entity_poly.pdbx_seq_one_letter_code
_entity_poly.pdbx_strand_id
1 'polypeptide(L)'
;MKLDDFYQIQDVKSRLSELENQIVATMQGNIDEAKEFVENNEFDPEYEDSEESTAKALAKETITDPEDVFGLDSTYYDGQTFILGEEDKYVELKEELESLEDDAEKIIGIYNHIVNMGYHVKEIDHSTKSLSTYLLLPIDELNDFMKDYDGPADDSEFEKDDSNEYFGVRIADHSSGTHFIKSVGMSVSYPNNYINIDFHDFF
;
A
#
# COMPACT_ATOMS: atom_id res chain seq x y z
N MET A 1 10.18 11.31 -1.56
CA MET A 1 9.62 10.14 -2.27
C MET A 1 10.27 10.06 -3.66
N LYS A 2 11.28 9.19 -3.85
CA LYS A 2 11.77 8.85 -5.20
C LYS A 2 10.90 7.73 -5.81
N LEU A 3 11.20 7.46 -7.08
CA LEU A 3 10.45 6.66 -8.05
C LEU A 3 10.02 5.27 -7.59
N ASP A 4 10.76 4.58 -6.70
CA ASP A 4 10.54 3.16 -6.40
C ASP A 4 9.53 2.89 -5.25
N ASP A 5 9.55 3.65 -4.15
CA ASP A 5 8.44 3.62 -3.16
C ASP A 5 7.15 4.11 -3.82
N PHE A 6 7.30 5.13 -4.67
CA PHE A 6 6.24 5.53 -5.59
C PHE A 6 5.86 4.37 -6.52
N TYR A 7 6.78 3.56 -7.06
CA TYR A 7 6.45 2.40 -7.90
C TYR A 7 5.77 1.27 -7.13
N GLN A 8 6.11 1.00 -5.87
CA GLN A 8 5.39 0.01 -5.05
C GLN A 8 3.95 0.47 -4.81
N ILE A 9 3.77 1.73 -4.40
CA ILE A 9 2.45 2.34 -4.24
C ILE A 9 1.71 2.37 -5.60
N GLN A 10 2.37 2.71 -6.70
CA GLN A 10 1.77 2.73 -8.04
C GLN A 10 1.44 1.32 -8.56
N ASP A 11 2.24 0.31 -8.23
CA ASP A 11 1.99 -1.10 -8.61
C ASP A 11 0.74 -1.61 -7.89
N VAL A 12 0.66 -1.41 -6.57
CA VAL A 12 -0.55 -1.77 -5.80
C VAL A 12 -1.75 -0.97 -6.30
N LYS A 13 -1.63 0.34 -6.56
CA LYS A 13 -2.70 1.15 -7.17
C LYS A 13 -3.11 0.64 -8.56
N SER A 14 -2.16 0.21 -9.38
CA SER A 14 -2.44 -0.32 -10.71
C SER A 14 -3.17 -1.67 -10.62
N ARG A 15 -2.72 -2.56 -9.73
CA ARG A 15 -3.34 -3.87 -9.49
C ARG A 15 -4.74 -3.71 -8.91
N LEU A 16 -4.92 -2.78 -7.97
CA LEU A 16 -6.22 -2.43 -7.40
C LEU A 16 -7.13 -1.90 -8.51
N SER A 17 -6.70 -0.91 -9.28
CA SER A 17 -7.51 -0.35 -10.37
C SER A 17 -7.86 -1.38 -11.45
N GLU A 18 -6.94 -2.29 -11.80
CA GLU A 18 -7.24 -3.39 -12.73
C GLU A 18 -8.32 -4.31 -12.16
N LEU A 19 -8.23 -4.66 -10.87
CA LEU A 19 -9.20 -5.49 -10.18
C LEU A 19 -10.57 -4.81 -10.06
N GLU A 20 -10.60 -3.53 -9.68
CA GLU A 20 -11.81 -2.71 -9.63
C GLU A 20 -12.53 -2.72 -10.98
N ASN A 21 -11.80 -2.49 -12.06
CA ASN A 21 -12.34 -2.51 -13.41
C ASN A 21 -12.88 -3.89 -13.79
N GLN A 22 -12.23 -4.99 -13.39
CA GLN A 22 -12.70 -6.35 -13.67
C GLN A 22 -13.99 -6.66 -12.91
N ILE A 23 -14.09 -6.29 -11.63
CA ILE A 23 -15.27 -6.49 -10.80
C ILE A 23 -16.45 -5.68 -11.37
N VAL A 24 -16.24 -4.38 -11.62
CA VAL A 24 -17.27 -3.49 -12.17
C VAL A 24 -17.72 -3.94 -13.56
N ALA A 25 -16.78 -4.31 -14.45
CA ALA A 25 -17.13 -4.79 -15.79
C ALA A 25 -17.92 -6.10 -15.75
N THR A 26 -17.55 -7.02 -14.88
CA THR A 26 -18.29 -8.29 -14.69
C THR A 26 -19.70 -8.00 -14.19
N MET A 27 -19.84 -7.13 -13.20
CA MET A 27 -21.15 -6.77 -12.66
C MET A 27 -22.01 -6.02 -13.68
N GLN A 28 -21.42 -5.14 -14.47
CA GLN A 28 -22.12 -4.45 -15.55
C GLN A 28 -22.62 -5.44 -16.62
N GLY A 29 -21.84 -6.48 -16.92
CA GLY A 29 -22.27 -7.60 -17.75
C GLY A 29 -23.52 -8.28 -17.20
N ASN A 30 -23.53 -8.62 -15.89
CA ASN A 30 -24.70 -9.21 -15.23
C ASN A 30 -25.93 -8.27 -15.27
N ILE A 31 -25.74 -6.96 -15.08
CA ILE A 31 -26.81 -5.96 -15.17
C ILE A 31 -27.38 -5.89 -16.59
N ASP A 32 -26.52 -5.94 -17.60
CA ASP A 32 -26.95 -5.88 -19.00
C ASP A 32 -27.68 -7.16 -19.42
N GLU A 33 -27.22 -8.32 -18.96
CA GLU A 33 -27.94 -9.60 -19.10
C GLU A 33 -29.31 -9.56 -18.40
N ALA A 34 -29.38 -8.99 -17.20
CA ALA A 34 -30.65 -8.81 -16.48
C ALA A 34 -31.61 -7.88 -17.22
N LYS A 35 -31.12 -6.78 -17.80
CA LYS A 35 -31.92 -5.88 -18.64
C LYS A 35 -32.45 -6.61 -19.87
N GLU A 36 -31.59 -7.35 -20.57
CA GLU A 36 -31.99 -8.13 -21.75
C GLU A 36 -33.05 -9.18 -21.39
N PHE A 37 -32.86 -9.87 -20.26
CA PHE A 37 -33.85 -10.81 -19.75
C PHE A 37 -35.19 -10.13 -19.44
N VAL A 38 -35.16 -8.95 -18.81
CA VAL A 38 -36.38 -8.19 -18.48
C VAL A 38 -37.09 -7.63 -19.72
N GLU A 39 -36.35 -7.24 -20.75
CA GLU A 39 -36.92 -6.70 -21.99
C GLU A 39 -37.53 -7.78 -22.88
N ASN A 40 -36.96 -8.99 -22.88
CA ASN A 40 -37.34 -10.06 -23.81
C ASN A 40 -38.36 -11.07 -23.26
N ASN A 41 -38.69 -11.04 -21.97
CA ASN A 41 -39.67 -11.95 -21.35
C ASN A 41 -40.96 -11.21 -20.96
N GLU A 42 -42.11 -11.79 -21.30
CA GLU A 42 -43.41 -11.34 -20.80
C GLU A 42 -43.60 -11.87 -19.38
N PHE A 43 -43.65 -10.95 -18.41
CA PHE A 43 -43.83 -11.29 -17.00
C PHE A 43 -45.30 -11.28 -16.59
N ASP A 44 -45.71 -12.32 -15.86
CA ASP A 44 -47.04 -12.42 -15.28
C ASP A 44 -47.09 -11.64 -13.96
N PRO A 45 -47.82 -10.52 -13.86
CA PRO A 45 -47.90 -9.73 -12.64
C PRO A 45 -48.61 -10.46 -11.48
N GLU A 46 -49.27 -11.59 -11.72
CA GLU A 46 -49.91 -12.41 -10.69
C GLU A 46 -48.96 -13.45 -10.05
N TYR A 47 -47.80 -13.71 -10.68
CA TYR A 47 -46.79 -14.67 -10.19
C TYR A 47 -45.39 -14.05 -10.22
N GLU A 48 -44.94 -13.57 -9.06
CA GLU A 48 -43.56 -13.10 -8.90
C GLU A 48 -42.64 -14.30 -8.66
N ASP A 49 -41.96 -14.78 -9.70
CA ASP A 49 -40.85 -15.72 -9.52
C ASP A 49 -39.67 -14.99 -8.86
N SER A 50 -38.95 -15.69 -7.97
CA SER A 50 -37.77 -15.15 -7.31
C SER A 50 -36.69 -14.72 -8.30
N GLU A 51 -36.50 -15.45 -9.39
CA GLU A 51 -35.54 -15.14 -10.45
C GLU A 51 -35.92 -13.85 -11.21
N GLU A 52 -37.21 -13.70 -11.52
CA GLU A 52 -37.76 -12.48 -12.13
C GLU A 52 -37.58 -11.25 -11.22
N SER A 53 -37.88 -11.40 -9.92
CA SER A 53 -37.75 -10.31 -8.96
C SER A 53 -36.30 -9.83 -8.84
N THR A 54 -35.35 -10.76 -8.84
CA THR A 54 -33.91 -10.48 -8.80
C THR A 54 -33.45 -9.82 -10.09
N ALA A 55 -33.86 -10.32 -11.26
CA ALA A 55 -33.52 -9.71 -12.55
C ALA A 55 -34.06 -8.27 -12.66
N LYS A 56 -35.30 -8.01 -12.22
CA LYS A 56 -35.89 -6.66 -12.22
C LYS A 56 -35.23 -5.70 -11.25
N ALA A 57 -34.76 -6.19 -10.10
CA ALA A 57 -33.98 -5.38 -9.16
C ALA A 57 -32.64 -5.03 -9.79
N LEU A 58 -31.92 -6.04 -10.30
CA LEU A 58 -30.58 -5.88 -10.86
C LEU A 58 -30.55 -5.01 -12.13
N ALA A 59 -31.54 -5.14 -13.01
CA ALA A 59 -31.64 -4.35 -14.24
C ALA A 59 -31.75 -2.83 -14.01
N LYS A 60 -32.11 -2.40 -12.79
CA LYS A 60 -32.22 -0.99 -12.41
C LYS A 60 -30.93 -0.44 -11.79
N GLU A 61 -30.00 -1.31 -11.43
CA GLU A 61 -28.76 -0.90 -10.80
C GLU A 61 -27.79 -0.28 -11.81
N THR A 62 -26.87 0.52 -11.31
CA THR A 62 -25.73 1.04 -12.05
C THR A 62 -24.56 1.03 -11.10
N ILE A 63 -23.53 0.27 -11.45
CA ILE A 63 -22.38 0.05 -10.58
C ILE A 63 -21.21 0.86 -11.11
N THR A 64 -20.64 1.67 -10.22
CA THR A 64 -19.42 2.44 -10.50
C THR A 64 -18.30 2.15 -9.50
N ASP A 65 -18.62 1.44 -8.42
CA ASP A 65 -17.71 1.11 -7.32
C ASP A 65 -17.82 -0.40 -7.00
N PRO A 66 -16.70 -1.13 -6.85
CA PRO A 66 -16.71 -2.52 -6.41
C PRO A 66 -17.39 -2.76 -5.07
N GLU A 67 -17.36 -1.81 -4.14
CA GLU A 67 -17.99 -1.97 -2.82
C GLU A 67 -19.52 -2.09 -2.92
N ASP A 68 -20.11 -1.42 -3.91
CA ASP A 68 -21.54 -1.54 -4.22
C ASP A 68 -21.88 -2.94 -4.77
N VAL A 69 -20.89 -3.66 -5.33
CA VAL A 69 -21.06 -5.00 -5.90
C VAL A 69 -21.13 -6.07 -4.82
N PHE A 70 -20.28 -6.00 -3.81
CA PHE A 70 -20.23 -7.04 -2.76
C PHE A 70 -21.52 -7.10 -1.92
N GLY A 71 -22.30 -6.03 -1.89
CA GLY A 71 -23.61 -5.98 -1.26
C GLY A 71 -24.77 -6.56 -2.09
N LEU A 72 -24.54 -6.92 -3.36
CA LEU A 72 -25.58 -7.40 -4.26
C LEU A 72 -25.65 -8.93 -4.29
N ASP A 73 -26.81 -9.45 -3.90
CA ASP A 73 -27.14 -10.86 -4.11
C ASP A 73 -27.56 -11.06 -5.57
N SER A 74 -26.65 -11.60 -6.40
CA SER A 74 -26.88 -11.91 -7.81
C SER A 74 -26.64 -13.39 -8.13
N THR A 75 -27.15 -14.28 -7.26
CA THR A 75 -27.08 -15.76 -7.33
C THR A 75 -27.54 -16.42 -8.62
N TYR A 76 -28.05 -15.64 -9.57
CA TYR A 76 -28.57 -16.09 -10.85
C TYR A 76 -27.64 -15.82 -12.05
N TYR A 77 -26.55 -15.06 -11.89
CA TYR A 77 -25.68 -14.68 -13.01
C TYR A 77 -24.27 -15.26 -12.87
N ASP A 78 -23.71 -15.71 -14.01
CA ASP A 78 -22.43 -16.44 -14.08
C ASP A 78 -21.24 -15.64 -13.50
N GLY A 79 -21.32 -14.31 -13.46
CA GLY A 79 -20.27 -13.45 -12.93
C GLY A 79 -20.11 -13.47 -11.39
N GLN A 80 -21.07 -13.98 -10.62
CA GLN A 80 -21.03 -13.84 -9.16
C GLN A 80 -19.94 -14.69 -8.50
N THR A 81 -19.64 -15.88 -9.04
CA THR A 81 -18.55 -16.73 -8.50
C THR A 81 -17.18 -16.06 -8.67
N PHE A 82 -16.99 -15.31 -9.76
CA PHE A 82 -15.79 -14.50 -9.96
C PHE A 82 -15.73 -13.36 -8.94
N ILE A 83 -16.80 -12.56 -8.82
CA ILE A 83 -16.87 -11.42 -7.91
C ILE A 83 -16.57 -11.84 -6.46
N LEU A 84 -17.20 -12.92 -5.97
CA LEU A 84 -16.96 -13.46 -4.63
C LEU A 84 -15.53 -13.97 -4.44
N GLY A 85 -14.91 -14.49 -5.50
CA GLY A 85 -13.51 -14.94 -5.47
C GLY A 85 -12.50 -13.80 -5.45
N GLU A 86 -12.88 -12.61 -5.93
CA GLU A 86 -12.01 -11.44 -5.98
C GLU A 86 -12.22 -10.47 -4.80
N GLU A 87 -13.29 -10.61 -4.00
CA GLU A 87 -13.56 -9.78 -2.82
C GLU A 87 -12.41 -9.80 -1.81
N ASP A 88 -11.97 -11.00 -1.39
CA ASP A 88 -10.86 -11.15 -0.44
C ASP A 88 -9.59 -10.46 -0.95
N LYS A 89 -9.30 -10.61 -2.24
CA LYS A 89 -8.11 -10.02 -2.88
C LYS A 89 -8.22 -8.50 -3.03
N TYR A 90 -9.42 -7.96 -3.24
CA TYR A 90 -9.67 -6.52 -3.24
C TYR A 90 -9.42 -5.93 -1.85
N VAL A 91 -9.93 -6.58 -0.80
CA VAL A 91 -9.71 -6.16 0.59
C VAL A 91 -8.22 -6.22 0.94
N GLU A 92 -7.53 -7.32 0.63
CA GLU A 92 -6.09 -7.48 0.87
C GLU A 92 -5.27 -6.35 0.20
N LEU A 93 -5.54 -6.03 -1.06
CA LEU A 93 -4.84 -4.97 -1.78
C LEU A 93 -5.11 -3.58 -1.21
N LYS A 94 -6.33 -3.34 -0.71
CA LYS A 94 -6.71 -2.06 -0.11
C LYS A 94 -6.02 -1.86 1.23
N GLU A 95 -5.98 -2.90 2.07
CA GLU A 95 -5.25 -2.89 3.34
C GLU A 95 -3.73 -2.73 3.11
N GLU A 96 -3.17 -3.42 2.10
CA GLU A 96 -1.76 -3.26 1.71
C GLU A 96 -1.45 -1.81 1.29
N LEU A 97 -2.32 -1.19 0.49
CA LEU A 97 -2.15 0.18 0.05
C LEU A 97 -2.20 1.17 1.22
N GLU A 98 -3.18 1.04 2.11
CA GLU A 98 -3.33 1.90 3.29
C GLU A 98 -2.10 1.80 4.19
N SER A 99 -1.61 0.58 4.45
CA SER A 99 -0.39 0.37 5.23
C SER A 99 0.84 1.02 4.60
N LEU A 100 1.00 0.93 3.27
CA LEU A 100 2.13 1.54 2.56
C LEU A 100 2.06 3.06 2.56
N GLU A 101 0.87 3.64 2.45
CA GLU A 101 0.65 5.09 2.53
C GLU A 101 0.97 5.62 3.94
N ASP A 102 0.49 4.94 4.99
CA ASP A 102 0.80 5.27 6.39
C ASP A 102 2.32 5.22 6.68
N ASP A 103 3.01 4.17 6.20
CA ASP A 103 4.44 4.04 6.42
C ASP A 103 5.25 5.09 5.65
N ALA A 104 4.81 5.46 4.45
CA ALA A 104 5.40 6.56 3.70
C ALA A 104 5.23 7.91 4.42
N GLU A 105 4.07 8.16 5.05
CA GLU A 105 3.84 9.36 5.87
C GLU A 105 4.75 9.41 7.09
N LYS A 106 4.98 8.27 7.78
CA LYS A 106 5.93 8.20 8.91
C LYS A 106 7.36 8.55 8.47
N ILE A 107 7.83 8.01 7.35
CA ILE A 107 9.15 8.35 6.79
C ILE A 107 9.27 9.86 6.54
N ILE A 108 8.23 10.46 5.94
CA ILE A 108 8.18 11.91 5.68
C ILE A 108 8.18 12.69 7.01
N GLY A 109 7.42 12.22 8.01
CA GLY A 109 7.39 12.79 9.36
C GLY A 109 8.77 12.83 10.01
N ILE A 110 9.51 11.71 9.95
CA ILE A 110 10.88 11.59 10.48
C ILE A 110 11.83 12.54 9.75
N TYR A 111 11.79 12.55 8.42
CA TYR A 111 12.59 13.48 7.63
C TYR A 111 12.32 14.95 8.01
N ASN A 112 11.04 15.33 8.11
CA ASN A 112 10.66 16.68 8.50
C ASN A 112 11.10 17.00 9.92
N HIS A 113 11.03 16.04 10.85
CA HIS A 113 11.51 16.21 12.21
C HIS A 113 13.02 16.51 12.23
N ILE A 114 13.83 15.72 11.52
CA ILE A 114 15.28 15.93 11.38
C ILE A 114 15.59 17.32 10.81
N VAL A 115 14.90 17.73 9.75
CA VAL A 115 15.10 19.07 9.16
C VAL A 115 14.65 20.19 10.10
N ASN A 116 13.53 20.01 10.82
CA ASN A 116 13.02 20.99 11.79
C ASN A 116 13.93 21.16 13.02
N MET A 117 14.71 20.14 13.37
CA MET A 117 15.77 20.24 14.37
C MET A 117 16.98 21.06 13.88
N GLY A 118 17.06 21.38 12.59
CA GLY A 118 18.11 22.20 12.00
C GLY A 118 19.22 21.42 11.29
N TYR A 119 19.09 20.10 11.13
CA TYR A 119 20.06 19.28 10.41
C TYR A 119 19.95 19.44 8.90
N HIS A 120 21.10 19.44 8.22
CA HIS A 120 21.16 19.64 6.78
C HIS A 120 21.31 18.32 6.03
N VAL A 121 20.21 17.83 5.48
CA VAL A 121 20.26 16.65 4.60
C VAL A 121 20.89 17.03 3.26
N LYS A 122 22.05 16.44 2.97
CA LYS A 122 22.84 16.69 1.74
C LYS A 122 22.36 15.84 0.58
N GLU A 123 22.08 14.58 0.88
CA GLU A 123 21.60 13.61 -0.09
C GLU A 123 20.54 12.73 0.55
N ILE A 124 19.58 12.31 -0.28
CA ILE A 124 18.55 11.35 0.06
C ILE A 124 18.66 10.23 -0.97
N ASP A 125 18.92 9.02 -0.48
CA ASP A 125 18.87 7.79 -1.24
C ASP A 125 17.79 6.85 -0.69
N HIS A 126 17.40 5.83 -1.46
CA HIS A 126 16.31 4.93 -1.09
C HIS A 126 16.65 3.49 -1.47
N SER A 127 16.10 2.51 -0.74
CA SER A 127 16.26 1.09 -1.04
C SER A 127 15.40 0.70 -2.25
N THR A 128 15.94 -0.17 -3.11
CA THR A 128 15.20 -0.78 -4.22
C THR A 128 14.39 -2.02 -3.79
N LYS A 129 14.48 -2.41 -2.50
CA LYS A 129 13.98 -3.70 -1.99
C LYS A 129 13.03 -3.58 -0.80
N SER A 130 13.02 -2.44 -0.13
CA SER A 130 12.33 -2.21 1.13
C SER A 130 11.96 -0.75 1.22
N LEU A 131 10.91 -0.44 2.00
CA LEU A 131 10.59 0.93 2.36
C LEU A 131 11.71 1.44 3.28
N SER A 132 12.75 2.03 2.70
CA SER A 132 13.91 2.50 3.45
C SER A 132 14.48 3.74 2.79
N THR A 133 14.69 4.77 3.60
CA THR A 133 15.25 6.06 3.17
C THR A 133 16.58 6.29 3.87
N TYR A 134 17.61 6.58 3.10
CA TYR A 134 18.96 6.87 3.53
C TYR A 134 19.21 8.37 3.39
N LEU A 135 19.57 9.03 4.48
CA LEU A 135 19.89 10.45 4.52
C LEU A 135 21.40 10.57 4.76
N LEU A 136 22.08 11.41 3.98
CA LEU A 136 23.45 11.78 4.25
C LEU A 136 23.49 13.16 4.90
N LEU A 137 24.06 13.22 6.11
CA LEU A 137 24.21 14.43 6.90
C LEU A 137 25.71 14.76 7.08
N PRO A 138 26.10 16.04 7.17
CA PRO A 138 27.48 16.45 7.41
C PRO A 138 28.08 15.82 8.68
N ILE A 139 29.31 15.32 8.60
CA ILE A 139 29.96 14.63 9.72
C ILE A 139 30.19 15.51 10.95
N ASP A 140 30.25 16.83 10.77
CA ASP A 140 30.35 17.81 11.86
C ASP A 140 29.04 17.93 12.66
N GLU A 141 27.90 17.53 12.10
CA GLU A 141 26.60 17.48 12.79
C GLU A 141 26.40 16.17 13.59
N LEU A 142 27.26 15.15 13.41
CA LEU A 142 27.08 13.81 14.00
C LEU A 142 26.94 13.81 15.53
N ASN A 143 27.82 14.53 16.24
CA ASN A 143 27.79 14.55 17.71
C ASN A 143 26.54 15.25 18.24
N ASP A 144 26.10 16.30 17.56
CA ASP A 144 24.88 17.02 17.92
C ASP A 144 23.66 16.15 17.59
N PHE A 145 23.66 15.44 16.45
CA PHE A 145 22.62 14.49 16.08
C PHE A 145 22.44 13.38 17.12
N MET A 146 23.52 12.67 17.47
CA MET A 146 23.47 11.59 18.46
C MET A 146 23.03 12.05 19.86
N LYS A 147 23.21 13.34 20.17
CA LYS A 147 22.89 13.89 21.48
C LYS A 147 21.48 14.47 21.54
N ASP A 148 21.05 15.15 20.48
CA ASP A 148 19.83 15.95 20.47
C ASP A 148 18.65 15.19 19.84
N TYR A 149 18.89 14.15 19.02
CA TYR A 149 17.82 13.32 18.46
C TYR A 149 17.24 12.38 19.53
N ASP A 150 16.04 12.71 20.01
CA ASP A 150 15.31 11.97 21.06
C ASP A 150 14.34 10.90 20.47
N GLY A 151 14.53 10.51 19.21
CA GLY A 151 13.72 9.50 18.53
C GLY A 151 14.31 8.07 18.64
N PRO A 152 13.67 7.07 18.00
CA PRO A 152 14.11 5.67 18.04
C PRO A 152 15.34 5.42 17.16
N ALA A 153 16.45 6.10 17.47
CA ALA A 153 17.74 5.88 16.83
C ALA A 153 18.47 4.71 17.48
N ASP A 154 18.84 3.73 16.66
CA ASP A 154 19.77 2.65 16.99
C ASP A 154 21.13 2.95 16.36
N ASP A 155 22.10 3.28 17.21
CA ASP A 155 23.49 3.52 16.88
C ASP A 155 24.41 2.37 17.31
N SER A 156 23.86 1.25 17.80
CA SER A 156 24.65 0.16 18.40
C SER A 156 25.60 -0.53 17.42
N GLU A 157 25.24 -0.54 16.14
CA GLU A 157 26.06 -1.06 15.05
C GLU A 157 26.76 0.06 14.26
N PHE A 158 26.61 1.33 14.64
CA PHE A 158 27.17 2.46 13.90
C PHE A 158 28.70 2.53 14.05
N GLU A 159 29.40 2.39 12.92
CA GLU A 159 30.84 2.60 12.82
C GLU A 159 31.13 3.87 12.02
N LYS A 160 31.68 4.88 12.72
CA LYS A 160 32.12 6.11 12.08
C LYS A 160 33.31 5.83 11.16
N ASP A 161 33.18 6.21 9.89
CA ASP A 161 34.28 6.27 8.95
C ASP A 161 34.86 7.69 8.89
N ASP A 162 36.00 7.89 9.56
CA ASP A 162 36.69 9.19 9.59
C ASP A 162 37.20 9.67 8.21
N SER A 163 37.16 8.82 7.17
CA SER A 163 37.50 9.22 5.81
C SER A 163 36.33 9.86 5.03
N ASN A 164 35.10 9.78 5.55
CA ASN A 164 33.92 10.38 4.93
C ASN A 164 33.57 11.75 5.53
N GLU A 165 33.15 12.68 4.67
CA GLU A 165 32.65 14.00 5.08
C GLU A 165 31.18 13.97 5.56
N TYR A 166 30.55 12.80 5.51
CA TYR A 166 29.15 12.58 5.84
C TYR A 166 28.95 11.34 6.70
N PHE A 167 27.91 11.35 7.53
CA PHE A 167 27.37 10.15 8.16
C PHE A 167 25.98 9.84 7.59
N GLY A 168 25.61 8.57 7.66
CA GLY A 168 24.31 8.09 7.20
C GLY A 168 23.29 8.06 8.33
N VAL A 169 22.04 8.39 8.02
CA VAL A 169 20.86 8.07 8.82
C VAL A 169 19.91 7.25 7.95
N ARG A 170 19.53 6.05 8.37
CA ARG A 170 18.62 5.17 7.64
C ARG A 170 17.30 5.10 8.37
N ILE A 171 16.22 5.52 7.71
CA ILE A 171 14.84 5.35 8.17
C ILE A 171 14.30 4.08 7.51
N ALA A 172 13.92 3.06 8.28
CA ALA A 172 13.49 1.75 7.74
C ALA A 172 12.43 1.08 8.64
N ASP A 173 11.82 0.01 8.15
CA ASP A 173 10.84 -0.85 8.83
C ASP A 173 11.47 -1.81 9.86
N HIS A 174 12.74 -1.59 10.19
CA HIS A 174 13.51 -2.42 11.12
C HIS A 174 14.71 -1.65 11.70
N SER A 175 14.86 -1.76 13.01
CA SER A 175 15.97 -1.18 13.79
C SER A 175 17.35 -1.77 13.47
N SER A 176 17.46 -3.08 13.25
CA SER A 176 18.78 -3.72 13.10
C SER A 176 19.42 -3.44 11.72
N GLY A 177 20.75 -3.43 11.63
CA GLY A 177 21.46 -3.39 10.36
C GLY A 177 21.24 -4.63 9.48
N THR A 178 20.26 -5.50 9.76
CA THR A 178 19.96 -6.70 8.99
C THR A 178 18.45 -6.87 8.74
N HIS A 179 18.04 -7.09 7.49
CA HIS A 179 16.66 -7.40 7.10
C HIS A 179 16.53 -8.85 6.64
N PHE A 180 15.47 -9.53 7.07
CA PHE A 180 15.18 -10.89 6.62
C PHE A 180 14.16 -10.91 5.48
N ILE A 181 14.60 -11.30 4.29
CA ILE A 181 13.74 -11.44 3.12
C ILE A 181 13.04 -12.81 3.17
N LYS A 182 11.81 -12.84 3.67
CA LYS A 182 11.02 -14.07 3.87
C LYS A 182 10.85 -14.91 2.60
N SER A 183 10.71 -14.27 1.44
CA SER A 183 10.50 -14.95 0.15
C SER A 183 11.69 -15.80 -0.32
N VAL A 184 12.90 -15.48 0.12
CA VAL A 184 14.14 -16.19 -0.26
C VAL A 184 14.91 -16.77 0.94
N GLY A 185 14.37 -16.61 2.15
CA GLY A 185 14.97 -17.13 3.37
C GLY A 185 16.38 -16.58 3.67
N MET A 186 16.65 -15.32 3.32
CA MET A 186 17.98 -14.72 3.40
C MET A 186 17.97 -13.45 4.23
N SER A 187 18.99 -13.31 5.08
CA SER A 187 19.30 -12.07 5.78
C SER A 187 20.24 -11.20 4.94
N VAL A 188 19.90 -9.93 4.77
CA VAL A 188 20.74 -8.92 4.13
C VAL A 188 21.23 -7.97 5.21
N SER A 189 22.54 -7.88 5.40
CA SER A 189 23.15 -6.87 6.26
C SER A 189 23.42 -5.59 5.47
N TYR A 190 23.02 -4.48 6.03
CA TYR A 190 23.21 -3.13 5.50
C TYR A 190 24.54 -2.55 5.99
N PRO A 191 25.04 -1.51 5.31
CA PRO A 191 26.26 -0.84 5.73
C PRO A 191 26.13 -0.32 7.17
N ASN A 192 27.17 -0.54 7.98
CA ASN A 192 27.24 -0.15 9.39
C ASN A 192 27.60 1.33 9.60
N ASN A 193 27.70 2.12 8.53
CA ASN A 193 27.96 3.56 8.59
C ASN A 193 26.67 4.40 8.63
N TYR A 194 25.54 3.80 9.01
CA TYR A 194 24.24 4.46 9.17
C TYR A 194 23.74 4.32 10.61
N ILE A 195 23.22 5.42 11.16
CA ILE A 195 22.37 5.40 12.34
C ILE A 195 20.98 4.96 11.88
N ASN A 196 20.43 3.91 12.47
CA ASN A 196 19.15 3.35 12.04
C ASN A 196 18.00 3.98 12.83
N ILE A 197 16.92 4.31 12.17
CA ILE A 197 15.67 4.78 12.76
C ILE A 197 14.58 3.82 12.29
N ASP A 198 13.97 3.12 13.23
CA ASP A 198 12.79 2.30 12.96
C ASP A 198 11.56 3.22 12.88
N PHE A 199 10.93 3.32 11.71
CA PHE A 199 9.77 4.20 11.57
C PHE A 199 8.52 3.65 12.23
N HIS A 200 8.48 2.36 12.60
CA HIS A 200 7.37 1.81 13.39
C HIS A 200 7.37 2.30 14.83
N ASP A 201 8.54 2.70 15.34
CA ASP A 201 8.71 3.26 16.69
C ASP A 201 8.53 4.79 16.72
N PHE A 202 8.17 5.41 15.59
CA PHE A 202 7.98 6.85 15.46
C PHE A 202 6.50 7.23 15.62
N PHE A 203 6.21 8.13 16.58
CA PHE A 203 4.85 8.55 16.98
C PHE A 203 4.29 9.69 16.13
#